data_AF-A0A2T4BZZ4-F1
#
_entry.id   AF-A0A2T4BZZ4-F1
#
_cell.length_a   1.000
_cell.length_b   1.000
_cell.length_c   1.000
_cell.angle_alpha   90.00
_cell.angle_beta   90.00
_cell.angle_gamma   90.00
#
_symmetry.space_group_name_H-M   'P 1'
#
loop_
_entity.id
_entity.type
_entity.pdbx_description
1 polymer ?
#
loop_
_entity_poly.entity_id
_entity_poly.type
_entity_poly.pdbx_seq_one_letter_code
_entity_poly.pdbx_strand_id
1 'polypeptide(L)'
;GWRFAAGEDPGSLTPFELETAAAFRIFEKMNVSYGVVEVGMGGATDATNIMRQKSVTVITKIDLDHQEYLGNTIEEIAKVKAGIMRPGVPCIVDHSNPSSVLKVLRQHASNIGTQIRPSWKGESLLAGLDTERFKLEDYERQNLLCATLAFQHLFPNLEIDVNKLLAMEPLPSGRKESVKVLGLTGGTREKPILVDGAHNLLGAEALASYVQHQVRQGDEPVSWVMGLSDSKSKPFAKVISTLVQPQDNFAFVEYAPAPNEPPPAPAELGREIGRSIVRHESQLYNGDPRVGAGVQWACDKAGDGPVILTGSLYLIRNFYKLDGVEPKRKLKTRRPGPSQLWWYIQQSQQRTLTPEEAREFKRARRHWYLSPARNSTFRALRYGGPPKSAGVPERIRALQRQADFHKKQADGYRSAIASMEKDLAAESEDAAAATDKSDLQASMETLKRHHEEHLSAYNSAMFKIRGYVPLPENKMMSYEQVFGRPPKPKVPQFPFPEDDATAPATAEDDAPVSRDATTASQSVQAARGEDKRAESQSSRFGKRASRREGTSSKETAATEARDLVDKLTRGRVVSEAESSKP
;
A
#
# COMPACT_ATOMS: atom_id res chain seq x y z
N GLY A 1 -13.87 -15.60 18.35
CA GLY A 1 -13.24 -16.43 17.30
C GLY A 1 -14.32 -17.00 16.42
N TRP A 2 -14.00 -17.34 15.17
CA TRP A 2 -14.96 -17.99 14.27
C TRP A 2 -15.18 -19.45 14.68
N ARG A 3 -16.41 -19.95 14.59
CA ARG A 3 -16.76 -21.37 14.65
C ARG A 3 -17.67 -21.67 13.47
N PHE A 4 -17.44 -22.78 12.77
CA PHE A 4 -18.33 -23.26 11.72
C PHE A 4 -19.56 -23.94 12.32
N ALA A 5 -20.68 -23.93 11.59
CA ALA A 5 -21.99 -24.34 12.10
C ALA A 5 -22.12 -25.84 12.41
N ALA A 6 -21.23 -26.69 11.87
CA ALA A 6 -21.30 -28.15 12.02
C ALA A 6 -20.53 -28.71 13.25
N GLY A 7 -19.70 -27.91 13.91
CA GLY A 7 -18.93 -28.36 15.09
C GLY A 7 -17.76 -29.31 14.80
N GLU A 8 -17.49 -29.64 13.54
CA GLU A 8 -16.33 -30.41 13.09
C GLU A 8 -15.01 -29.65 13.31
N ASP A 9 -13.92 -30.37 13.56
CA ASP A 9 -12.56 -29.84 13.48
C ASP A 9 -12.10 -29.90 12.01
N PRO A 10 -11.95 -28.77 11.31
CA PRO A 10 -11.70 -28.74 9.86
C PRO A 10 -10.25 -29.06 9.50
N GLY A 11 -9.38 -29.34 10.49
CA GLY A 11 -7.94 -29.31 10.31
C GLY A 11 -7.43 -27.88 10.13
N SER A 12 -6.18 -27.74 9.68
CA SER A 12 -5.57 -26.43 9.43
C SER A 12 -6.04 -25.85 8.08
N LEU A 13 -6.56 -24.63 8.09
CA LEU A 13 -6.80 -23.85 6.87
C LEU A 13 -5.57 -23.81 5.97
N THR A 14 -5.76 -23.92 4.66
CA THR A 14 -4.69 -23.69 3.70
C THR A 14 -4.23 -22.22 3.73
N PRO A 15 -2.99 -21.92 3.31
CA PRO A 15 -2.51 -20.53 3.24
C PRO A 15 -3.44 -19.61 2.43
N PHE A 16 -4.00 -20.09 1.32
CA PHE A 16 -4.88 -19.30 0.46
C PHE A 16 -6.27 -19.03 1.07
N GLU A 17 -6.83 -19.99 1.83
CA GLU A 17 -8.07 -19.75 2.59
C GLU A 17 -7.85 -18.73 3.71
N LEU A 18 -6.71 -18.81 4.41
CA LEU A 18 -6.34 -17.84 5.44
C LEU A 18 -6.13 -16.43 4.86
N GLU A 19 -5.45 -16.32 3.72
CA GLU A 19 -5.29 -15.05 2.99
C GLU A 19 -6.64 -14.49 2.50
N THR A 20 -7.52 -15.33 1.96
CA THR A 20 -8.86 -14.95 1.52
C THR A 20 -9.71 -14.44 2.69
N ALA A 21 -9.73 -15.16 3.82
CA ALA A 21 -10.44 -14.75 5.02
C ALA A 21 -9.88 -13.43 5.60
N ALA A 22 -8.56 -13.26 5.59
CA ALA A 22 -7.91 -12.01 6.00
C ALA A 22 -8.27 -10.85 5.05
N ALA A 23 -8.29 -11.07 3.74
CA ALA A 23 -8.67 -10.06 2.75
C ALA A 23 -10.12 -9.57 2.94
N PHE A 24 -11.08 -10.50 3.10
CA PHE A 24 -12.48 -10.11 3.36
C PHE A 24 -12.66 -9.41 4.72
N ARG A 25 -11.95 -9.84 5.78
CA ARG A 25 -11.94 -9.13 7.06
C ARG A 25 -11.35 -7.72 6.96
N ILE A 26 -10.37 -7.51 6.07
CA ILE A 26 -9.83 -6.18 5.77
C ILE A 26 -10.86 -5.35 4.99
N PHE A 27 -11.54 -5.91 3.98
CA PHE A 27 -12.57 -5.20 3.22
C PHE A 27 -13.74 -4.73 4.09
N GLU A 28 -14.21 -5.61 4.98
CA GLU A 28 -15.21 -5.29 6.01
C GLU A 28 -14.73 -4.15 6.92
N LYS A 29 -13.54 -4.30 7.53
CA LYS A 29 -12.98 -3.28 8.44
C LYS A 29 -12.75 -1.92 7.76
N MET A 30 -12.41 -1.93 6.47
CA MET A 30 -12.19 -0.73 5.65
C MET A 30 -13.47 -0.23 4.97
N ASN A 31 -14.65 -0.75 5.30
CA ASN A 31 -15.95 -0.40 4.70
C ASN A 31 -15.88 -0.30 3.15
N VAL A 32 -15.27 -1.30 2.50
CA VAL A 32 -15.08 -1.32 1.04
C VAL A 32 -16.42 -1.54 0.35
N SER A 33 -16.93 -0.50 -0.33
CA SER A 33 -18.21 -0.57 -1.04
C SER A 33 -18.17 -1.45 -2.29
N TYR A 34 -17.03 -1.50 -2.98
CA TYR A 34 -16.79 -2.34 -4.16
C TYR A 34 -15.37 -2.89 -4.09
N GLY A 35 -15.25 -4.23 -4.05
CA GLY A 35 -13.98 -4.94 -4.13
C GLY A 35 -13.86 -5.70 -5.44
N VAL A 36 -12.65 -5.68 -6.04
CA VAL A 36 -12.30 -6.61 -7.13
C VAL A 36 -11.61 -7.80 -6.49
N VAL A 37 -12.14 -8.99 -6.74
CA VAL A 37 -11.64 -10.25 -6.17
C VAL A 37 -11.23 -11.16 -7.32
N GLU A 38 -9.93 -11.42 -7.41
CA GLU A 38 -9.36 -12.39 -8.35
C GLU A 38 -9.51 -13.80 -7.75
N VAL A 39 -9.93 -14.76 -8.56
CA VAL A 39 -10.05 -16.17 -8.19
C VAL A 39 -8.65 -16.77 -8.14
N GLY A 40 -8.31 -17.53 -7.09
CA GLY A 40 -7.00 -18.16 -6.98
C GLY A 40 -6.80 -19.28 -7.99
N MET A 41 -7.67 -20.29 -7.95
CA MET A 41 -7.64 -21.41 -8.89
C MET A 41 -9.06 -21.93 -9.22
N GLY A 42 -9.32 -22.18 -10.49
CA GLY A 42 -10.62 -22.70 -10.93
C GLY A 42 -11.74 -21.68 -10.82
N GLY A 43 -12.62 -21.82 -9.83
CA GLY A 43 -13.79 -20.94 -9.62
C GLY A 43 -14.84 -21.53 -8.68
N ALA A 44 -15.43 -22.67 -9.05
CA ALA A 44 -16.48 -23.32 -8.25
C ALA A 44 -16.02 -23.65 -6.82
N THR A 45 -14.83 -24.24 -6.72
CA THR A 45 -14.17 -24.73 -5.50
C THR A 45 -13.18 -23.75 -4.88
N ASP A 46 -13.06 -22.53 -5.42
CA ASP A 46 -12.09 -21.54 -4.96
C ASP A 46 -12.53 -20.89 -3.63
N ALA A 47 -11.58 -20.62 -2.73
CA ALA A 47 -11.86 -20.00 -1.44
C ALA A 47 -12.59 -18.65 -1.56
N THR A 48 -12.31 -17.86 -2.61
CA THR A 48 -12.99 -16.57 -2.83
C THR A 48 -14.48 -16.73 -3.18
N ASN A 49 -14.90 -17.92 -3.64
CA ASN A 49 -16.26 -18.19 -4.08
C ASN A 49 -17.28 -18.22 -2.93
N ILE A 50 -16.81 -18.23 -1.67
CA ILE A 50 -17.62 -18.02 -0.46
C ILE A 50 -18.32 -16.65 -0.47
N MET A 51 -17.82 -15.67 -1.25
CA MET A 51 -18.49 -14.40 -1.50
C MET A 51 -19.83 -14.62 -2.23
N ARG A 52 -20.93 -14.62 -1.46
CA ARG A 52 -22.29 -14.86 -1.95
C ARG A 52 -22.85 -13.65 -2.70
N GLN A 53 -22.69 -12.46 -2.14
CA GLN A 53 -23.13 -11.20 -2.77
C GLN A 53 -22.06 -10.74 -3.76
N LYS A 54 -22.30 -11.00 -5.05
CA LYS A 54 -21.49 -10.51 -6.16
C LYS A 54 -22.34 -9.55 -6.99
N SER A 55 -21.80 -8.39 -7.38
CA SER A 55 -22.53 -7.42 -8.22
C SER A 55 -22.33 -7.67 -9.72
N VAL A 56 -21.20 -8.28 -10.08
CA VAL A 56 -20.85 -8.70 -11.45
C VAL A 56 -19.83 -9.84 -11.34
N THR A 57 -19.85 -10.78 -12.29
CA THR A 57 -18.76 -11.77 -12.45
C THR A 57 -18.10 -11.61 -13.80
N VAL A 58 -16.82 -11.96 -13.90
CA VAL A 58 -16.03 -11.83 -15.13
C VAL A 58 -15.29 -13.14 -15.38
N ILE A 59 -15.39 -13.68 -16.61
CA ILE A 59 -14.61 -14.81 -17.10
C ILE A 59 -13.82 -14.34 -18.30
N THR A 60 -12.50 -14.25 -18.15
CA THR A 60 -11.55 -13.88 -19.21
C THR A 60 -11.31 -15.07 -20.15
N LYS A 61 -10.25 -15.01 -20.96
CA LYS A 61 -9.79 -16.15 -21.77
C LYS A 61 -9.56 -17.39 -20.88
N ILE A 62 -10.04 -18.54 -21.35
CA ILE A 62 -9.81 -19.86 -20.78
C ILE A 62 -8.88 -20.63 -21.73
N ASP A 63 -7.88 -21.28 -21.16
CA ASP A 63 -6.98 -22.23 -21.82
C ASP A 63 -6.71 -23.42 -20.87
N LEU A 64 -6.00 -24.44 -21.35
CA LEU A 64 -5.50 -25.55 -20.55
C LEU A 64 -4.46 -25.06 -19.52
N ASP A 65 -4.87 -25.05 -18.26
CA ASP A 65 -4.01 -24.75 -17.12
C ASP A 65 -4.49 -25.52 -15.88
N HIS A 66 -3.56 -25.84 -14.97
CA HIS A 66 -3.84 -26.59 -13.74
C HIS A 66 -4.69 -27.86 -13.95
N GLN A 67 -4.43 -28.63 -15.02
CA GLN A 67 -5.25 -29.77 -15.43
C GLN A 67 -5.45 -30.83 -14.32
N GLU A 68 -4.43 -31.01 -13.48
CA GLU A 68 -4.44 -31.88 -12.29
C GLU A 68 -5.57 -31.55 -11.29
N TYR A 69 -6.09 -30.31 -11.31
CA TYR A 69 -7.16 -29.83 -10.43
C TYR A 69 -8.45 -29.43 -11.17
N LEU A 70 -8.35 -29.01 -12.45
CA LEU A 70 -9.45 -28.37 -13.18
C LEU A 70 -10.07 -29.22 -14.29
N GLY A 71 -9.46 -30.37 -14.62
CA GLY A 71 -9.88 -31.25 -15.72
C GLY A 71 -8.90 -31.22 -16.90
N ASN A 72 -9.06 -32.17 -17.82
CA ASN A 72 -8.14 -32.39 -18.93
C ASN A 72 -8.58 -31.68 -20.23
N THR A 73 -9.75 -31.06 -20.22
CA THR A 73 -10.34 -30.35 -21.37
C THR A 73 -10.70 -28.92 -21.02
N ILE A 74 -10.66 -28.01 -22.01
CA ILE A 74 -11.05 -26.61 -21.81
C ILE A 74 -12.53 -26.48 -21.39
N GLU A 75 -13.37 -27.45 -21.77
CA GLU A 75 -14.78 -27.55 -21.39
C GLU A 75 -14.95 -27.90 -19.90
N GLU A 76 -14.12 -28.78 -19.34
CA GLU A 76 -14.12 -29.08 -17.91
C GLU A 76 -13.64 -27.88 -17.09
N ILE A 77 -12.53 -27.27 -17.51
CA ILE A 77 -12.00 -26.04 -16.91
C ILE A 77 -13.06 -24.92 -16.96
N ALA A 78 -13.81 -24.81 -18.07
CA ALA A 78 -14.91 -23.87 -18.20
C ALA A 78 -16.09 -24.17 -17.24
N LYS A 79 -16.44 -25.44 -17.00
CA LYS A 79 -17.45 -25.80 -15.98
C LYS A 79 -17.02 -25.36 -14.58
N VAL A 80 -15.75 -25.59 -14.21
CA VAL A 80 -15.22 -25.17 -12.90
C VAL A 80 -15.19 -23.64 -12.80
N LYS A 81 -14.71 -22.94 -13.83
CA LYS A 81 -14.69 -21.46 -13.86
C LYS A 81 -16.09 -20.84 -13.82
N ALA A 82 -17.09 -21.48 -14.44
CA ALA A 82 -18.47 -21.01 -14.40
C ALA A 82 -19.07 -20.94 -12.99
N GLY A 83 -18.59 -21.76 -12.04
CA GLY A 83 -19.11 -21.80 -10.66
C GLY A 83 -18.94 -20.51 -9.84
N ILE A 84 -18.27 -19.48 -10.37
CA ILE A 84 -18.26 -18.14 -9.77
C ILE A 84 -19.58 -17.39 -10.00
N MET A 85 -20.29 -17.69 -11.08
CA MET A 85 -21.55 -17.05 -11.48
C MET A 85 -22.61 -17.18 -10.38
N ARG A 86 -23.57 -16.25 -10.33
CA ARG A 86 -24.67 -16.27 -9.36
C ARG A 86 -26.01 -15.96 -10.05
N PRO A 87 -27.14 -16.52 -9.58
CA PRO A 87 -28.47 -16.20 -10.11
C PRO A 87 -28.72 -14.69 -10.13
N GLY A 88 -29.26 -14.16 -11.22
CA GLY A 88 -29.51 -12.73 -11.40
C GLY A 88 -28.28 -11.81 -11.52
N VAL A 89 -27.06 -12.31 -11.29
CA VAL A 89 -25.81 -11.51 -11.34
C VAL A 89 -25.14 -11.70 -12.69
N PRO A 90 -25.08 -10.69 -13.57
CA PRO A 90 -24.59 -10.87 -14.93
C PRO A 90 -23.12 -11.27 -14.96
N CYS A 91 -22.80 -12.22 -15.84
CA CYS A 91 -21.44 -12.65 -16.09
C CYS A 91 -20.92 -12.04 -17.40
N ILE A 92 -19.88 -11.23 -17.31
CA ILE A 92 -19.14 -10.79 -18.48
C ILE A 92 -18.18 -11.89 -18.91
N VAL A 93 -18.08 -12.15 -20.20
CA VAL A 93 -17.28 -13.25 -20.76
C VAL A 93 -16.48 -12.73 -21.93
N ASP A 94 -15.17 -13.02 -21.96
CA ASP A 94 -14.34 -12.80 -23.14
C ASP A 94 -14.90 -13.64 -24.30
N HIS A 95 -15.39 -12.95 -25.33
CA HIS A 95 -16.03 -13.55 -26.49
C HIS A 95 -15.07 -14.33 -27.39
N SER A 96 -13.76 -14.15 -27.24
CA SER A 96 -12.72 -14.83 -28.02
C SER A 96 -12.48 -16.27 -27.54
N ASN A 97 -13.13 -16.69 -26.46
CA ASN A 97 -13.14 -18.08 -26.02
C ASN A 97 -13.71 -19.01 -27.10
N PRO A 98 -13.22 -20.25 -27.25
CA PRO A 98 -13.74 -21.21 -28.21
C PRO A 98 -15.26 -21.44 -28.09
N SER A 99 -15.90 -21.78 -29.21
CA SER A 99 -17.36 -21.96 -29.27
C SER A 99 -17.88 -23.04 -28.31
N SER A 100 -17.08 -24.07 -28.03
CA SER A 100 -17.36 -25.11 -27.05
C SER A 100 -17.35 -24.58 -25.61
N VAL A 101 -16.33 -23.81 -25.23
CA VAL A 101 -16.26 -23.08 -23.95
C VAL A 101 -17.45 -22.14 -23.80
N LEU A 102 -17.76 -21.33 -24.82
CA LEU A 102 -18.92 -20.44 -24.79
C LEU A 102 -20.25 -21.20 -24.66
N LYS A 103 -20.37 -22.40 -25.24
CA LYS A 103 -21.55 -23.28 -25.07
C LYS A 103 -21.68 -23.76 -23.62
N VAL A 104 -20.58 -24.22 -23.01
CA VAL A 104 -20.54 -24.63 -21.59
C VAL A 104 -20.96 -23.48 -20.67
N LEU A 105 -20.36 -22.29 -20.86
CA LEU A 105 -20.68 -21.12 -20.04
C LEU A 105 -22.15 -20.70 -20.18
N ARG A 106 -22.70 -20.67 -21.42
CA ARG A 106 -24.12 -20.36 -21.67
C ARG A 106 -25.06 -21.38 -21.04
N GLN A 107 -24.73 -22.67 -21.10
CA GLN A 107 -25.56 -23.71 -20.47
C GLN A 107 -25.57 -23.55 -18.96
N HIS A 108 -24.41 -23.32 -18.32
CA HIS A 108 -24.35 -23.09 -16.88
C HIS A 108 -25.12 -21.83 -16.48
N ALA A 109 -24.94 -20.72 -17.22
CA ALA A 109 -25.66 -19.47 -16.98
C ALA A 109 -27.18 -19.64 -17.05
N SER A 110 -27.67 -20.36 -18.06
CA SER A 110 -29.09 -20.72 -18.19
C SER A 110 -29.60 -21.53 -16.99
N ASN A 111 -28.87 -22.60 -16.62
CA ASN A 111 -29.25 -23.51 -15.53
C ASN A 111 -29.38 -22.81 -14.17
N ILE A 112 -28.59 -21.77 -13.90
CA ILE A 112 -28.63 -21.03 -12.62
C ILE A 112 -29.43 -19.71 -12.70
N GLY A 113 -30.05 -19.40 -13.84
CA GLY A 113 -30.82 -18.16 -14.02
C GLY A 113 -29.97 -16.90 -14.03
N THR A 114 -28.89 -16.85 -14.83
CA THR A 114 -28.13 -15.63 -15.10
C THR A 114 -27.86 -15.37 -16.59
N GLN A 115 -27.43 -14.15 -16.91
CA GLN A 115 -27.18 -13.68 -18.27
C GLN A 115 -25.68 -13.52 -18.54
N ILE A 116 -25.23 -13.96 -19.71
CA ILE A 116 -23.89 -13.67 -20.23
C ILE A 116 -23.89 -12.36 -21.03
N ARG A 117 -22.95 -11.48 -20.71
CA ARG A 117 -22.61 -10.28 -21.48
C ARG A 117 -21.25 -10.48 -22.17
N PRO A 118 -21.21 -10.86 -23.46
CA PRO A 118 -19.94 -11.09 -24.16
C PRO A 118 -19.17 -9.78 -24.39
N SER A 119 -17.84 -9.84 -24.37
CA SER A 119 -16.93 -8.68 -24.38
C SER A 119 -17.10 -7.73 -25.58
N TRP A 120 -17.47 -8.25 -26.77
CA TRP A 120 -17.75 -7.42 -27.96
C TRP A 120 -18.84 -6.37 -27.74
N LYS A 121 -19.77 -6.58 -26.79
CA LYS A 121 -20.79 -5.55 -26.44
C LYS A 121 -20.18 -4.27 -25.84
N GLY A 122 -18.88 -4.27 -25.54
CA GLY A 122 -18.12 -3.12 -25.06
C GLY A 122 -17.25 -2.45 -26.11
N GLU A 123 -17.26 -2.88 -27.38
CA GLU A 123 -16.36 -2.34 -28.41
C GLU A 123 -16.45 -0.82 -28.58
N SER A 124 -17.67 -0.27 -28.51
CA SER A 124 -17.90 1.18 -28.54
C SER A 124 -17.24 1.93 -27.38
N LEU A 125 -16.99 1.29 -26.24
CA LEU A 125 -16.30 1.87 -25.09
C LEU A 125 -14.79 2.06 -25.34
N LEU A 126 -14.26 1.42 -26.37
CA LEU A 126 -12.86 1.56 -26.82
C LEU A 126 -12.76 2.33 -28.15
N ALA A 127 -13.85 2.88 -28.68
CA ALA A 127 -13.85 3.59 -29.97
C ALA A 127 -12.92 4.82 -29.98
N GLY A 128 -12.75 5.49 -28.83
CA GLY A 128 -11.82 6.60 -28.66
C GLY A 128 -10.41 6.20 -28.17
N LEU A 129 -10.06 4.91 -28.18
CA LEU A 129 -8.73 4.45 -27.75
C LEU A 129 -7.64 4.93 -28.72
N ASP A 130 -6.62 5.59 -28.19
CA ASP A 130 -5.40 5.97 -28.90
C ASP A 130 -4.54 4.72 -29.12
N THR A 131 -4.81 3.99 -30.21
CA THR A 131 -4.15 2.71 -30.54
C THR A 131 -2.72 2.88 -31.03
N GLU A 132 -2.33 4.05 -31.53
CA GLU A 132 -0.94 4.33 -31.93
C GLU A 132 -0.03 4.44 -30.71
N ARG A 133 -0.50 5.15 -29.68
CA ARG A 133 0.18 5.27 -28.38
C ARG A 133 0.06 4.00 -27.54
N PHE A 134 -1.13 3.42 -27.47
CA PHE A 134 -1.42 2.22 -26.68
C PHE A 134 -1.54 1.01 -27.59
N LYS A 135 -0.39 0.49 -28.02
CA LYS A 135 -0.22 -0.78 -28.75
C LYS A 135 -0.54 -1.96 -27.83
N LEU A 136 -1.83 -2.16 -27.55
CA LEU A 136 -2.34 -3.29 -26.78
C LEU A 136 -2.37 -4.54 -27.67
N GLU A 137 -1.91 -5.67 -27.14
CA GLU A 137 -2.12 -6.98 -27.78
C GLU A 137 -3.63 -7.37 -27.68
N ASP A 138 -4.10 -8.29 -28.52
CA ASP A 138 -5.51 -8.68 -28.58
C ASP A 138 -6.08 -9.14 -27.24
N TYR A 139 -5.32 -9.91 -26.46
CA TYR A 139 -5.74 -10.36 -25.13
C TYR A 139 -5.86 -9.20 -24.13
N GLU A 140 -5.05 -8.15 -24.26
CA GLU A 140 -5.15 -6.95 -23.42
C GLU A 140 -6.38 -6.13 -23.80
N ARG A 141 -6.69 -6.02 -25.10
CA ARG A 141 -7.93 -5.43 -25.59
C ARG A 141 -9.15 -6.21 -25.06
N GLN A 142 -9.14 -7.54 -25.06
CA GLN A 142 -10.24 -8.35 -24.49
C GLN A 142 -10.37 -8.20 -22.98
N ASN A 143 -9.27 -8.24 -22.23
CA ASN A 143 -9.28 -8.02 -20.79
C ASN A 143 -9.79 -6.60 -20.44
N LEU A 144 -9.40 -5.59 -21.22
CA LEU A 144 -9.87 -4.22 -21.09
C LEU A 144 -11.37 -4.10 -21.41
N LEU A 145 -11.86 -4.73 -22.48
CA LEU A 145 -13.30 -4.80 -22.79
C LEU A 145 -14.10 -5.41 -21.62
N CYS A 146 -13.63 -6.53 -21.08
CA CYS A 146 -14.25 -7.19 -19.93
C CYS A 146 -14.30 -6.27 -18.69
N ALA A 147 -13.20 -5.59 -18.37
CA ALA A 147 -13.13 -4.67 -17.23
C ALA A 147 -14.00 -3.42 -17.42
N THR A 148 -13.97 -2.81 -18.61
CA THR A 148 -14.73 -1.60 -18.94
C THR A 148 -16.24 -1.88 -18.97
N LEU A 149 -16.68 -3.04 -19.49
CA LEU A 149 -18.07 -3.50 -19.38
C LEU A 149 -18.50 -3.76 -17.92
N ALA A 150 -17.60 -4.32 -17.10
CA ALA A 150 -17.90 -4.58 -15.69
C ALA A 150 -18.12 -3.27 -14.93
N PHE A 151 -17.25 -2.28 -15.17
CA PHE A 151 -17.43 -0.94 -14.64
C PHE A 151 -18.73 -0.29 -15.15
N GLN A 152 -19.01 -0.31 -16.46
CA GLN A 152 -20.22 0.30 -17.02
C GLN A 152 -21.49 -0.33 -16.44
N HIS A 153 -21.49 -1.64 -16.16
CA HIS A 153 -22.63 -2.29 -15.52
C HIS A 153 -22.86 -1.81 -14.08
N LEU A 154 -21.80 -1.62 -13.29
CA LEU A 154 -21.88 -1.14 -11.90
C LEU A 154 -22.17 0.36 -11.81
N PHE A 155 -21.69 1.13 -12.80
CA PHE A 155 -21.74 2.60 -12.80
C PHE A 155 -22.23 3.13 -14.16
N PRO A 156 -23.50 2.88 -14.54
CA PRO A 156 -24.02 3.21 -15.88
C PRO A 156 -24.02 4.70 -16.20
N ASN A 157 -23.96 5.56 -15.18
CA ASN A 157 -23.96 7.02 -15.30
C ASN A 157 -22.54 7.63 -15.17
N LEU A 158 -21.48 6.81 -15.12
CA LEU A 158 -20.10 7.29 -15.05
C LEU A 158 -19.35 6.96 -16.35
N GLU A 159 -18.88 8.00 -17.03
CA GLU A 159 -18.01 7.87 -18.20
C GLU A 159 -16.60 7.40 -17.80
N ILE A 160 -15.97 6.63 -18.69
CA ILE A 160 -14.61 6.10 -18.51
C ILE A 160 -13.71 6.64 -19.61
N ASP A 161 -12.71 7.44 -19.24
CA ASP A 161 -11.59 7.78 -20.11
C ASP A 161 -10.54 6.66 -20.06
N VAL A 162 -10.64 5.74 -21.02
CA VAL A 162 -9.74 4.59 -21.15
C VAL A 162 -8.29 5.02 -21.40
N ASN A 163 -8.06 6.07 -22.20
CA ASN A 163 -6.72 6.58 -22.50
C ASN A 163 -6.02 7.08 -21.23
N LYS A 164 -6.76 7.79 -20.37
CA LYS A 164 -6.28 8.26 -19.08
C LYS A 164 -6.01 7.13 -18.10
N LEU A 165 -6.78 6.05 -18.13
CA LEU A 165 -6.50 4.85 -17.33
C LEU A 165 -5.22 4.15 -17.79
N LEU A 166 -5.04 3.95 -19.10
CA LEU A 166 -3.84 3.34 -19.67
C LEU A 166 -2.58 4.20 -19.45
N ALA A 167 -2.73 5.53 -19.48
CA ALA A 167 -1.66 6.47 -19.13
C ALA A 167 -1.18 6.38 -17.67
N MET A 168 -1.89 5.68 -16.78
CA MET A 168 -1.42 5.36 -15.42
C MET A 168 -0.47 4.15 -15.37
N GLU A 169 -0.19 3.51 -16.51
CA GLU A 169 0.61 2.27 -16.62
C GLU A 169 0.02 1.14 -15.76
N PRO A 170 -1.24 0.69 -16.00
CA PRO A 170 -2.00 -0.14 -15.06
C PRO A 170 -1.48 -1.57 -14.89
N LEU A 171 -0.61 -2.07 -15.79
CA LEU A 171 -0.02 -3.41 -15.72
C LEU A 171 0.54 -3.72 -14.32
N PRO A 172 0.33 -4.92 -13.75
CA PRO A 172 0.93 -5.32 -12.49
C PRO A 172 2.45 -5.54 -12.65
N SER A 173 3.17 -5.66 -11.54
CA SER A 173 4.61 -5.93 -11.63
C SER A 173 4.89 -7.33 -12.17
N GLY A 174 5.95 -7.46 -12.96
CA GLY A 174 6.25 -8.70 -13.68
C GLY A 174 5.28 -9.02 -14.82
N ARG A 175 4.61 -8.01 -15.41
CA ARG A 175 3.89 -8.11 -16.69
C ARG A 175 4.41 -7.04 -17.64
N LYS A 176 5.12 -7.46 -18.70
CA LYS A 176 5.89 -6.60 -19.62
C LYS A 176 6.65 -5.47 -18.91
N GLU A 177 7.24 -5.75 -17.75
CA GLU A 177 7.93 -4.73 -16.92
C GLU A 177 9.39 -4.58 -17.37
N SER A 178 9.78 -3.37 -17.76
CA SER A 178 11.19 -3.02 -17.98
C SER A 178 11.89 -2.84 -16.63
N VAL A 179 12.92 -3.64 -16.36
CA VAL A 179 13.65 -3.67 -15.08
C VAL A 179 15.13 -3.39 -15.32
N LYS A 180 15.73 -2.51 -14.52
CA LYS A 180 17.18 -2.25 -14.60
C LYS A 180 17.96 -3.28 -13.79
N VAL A 181 19.13 -3.66 -14.30
CA VAL A 181 20.03 -4.67 -13.71
C VAL A 181 21.47 -4.18 -13.59
N LEU A 182 21.68 -2.85 -13.63
CA LEU A 182 23.02 -2.25 -13.66
C LEU A 182 23.90 -2.69 -12.48
N GLY A 183 23.33 -2.75 -11.26
CA GLY A 183 24.08 -3.20 -10.10
C GLY A 183 24.33 -4.72 -10.08
N LEU A 184 23.37 -5.51 -10.57
CA LEU A 184 23.52 -6.97 -10.71
C LEU A 184 24.62 -7.31 -11.71
N THR A 185 24.71 -6.53 -12.79
CA THR A 185 25.67 -6.70 -13.89
C THR A 185 27.03 -6.05 -13.64
N GLY A 186 27.32 -5.60 -12.42
CA GLY A 186 28.59 -4.93 -12.10
C GLY A 186 28.85 -3.64 -12.91
N GLY A 187 27.80 -3.05 -13.48
CA GLY A 187 27.87 -1.89 -14.37
C GLY A 187 27.88 -2.20 -15.87
N THR A 188 27.96 -3.47 -16.31
CA THR A 188 28.11 -3.79 -17.76
C THR A 188 26.86 -3.54 -18.60
N ARG A 189 25.66 -3.52 -18.00
CA ARG A 189 24.40 -3.31 -18.73
C ARG A 189 23.57 -2.14 -18.20
N GLU A 190 23.52 -1.06 -18.99
CA GLU A 190 22.62 0.09 -18.76
C GLU A 190 21.18 -0.15 -19.25
N LYS A 191 21.01 -0.86 -20.37
CA LYS A 191 19.69 -1.14 -20.95
C LYS A 191 18.87 -2.05 -20.02
N PRO A 192 17.57 -1.75 -19.78
CA PRO A 192 16.73 -2.64 -18.99
C PRO A 192 16.57 -4.02 -19.66
N ILE A 193 16.12 -4.99 -18.87
CA ILE A 193 15.61 -6.27 -19.36
C ILE A 193 14.07 -6.26 -19.31
N LEU A 194 13.42 -7.05 -20.17
CA LEU A 194 11.98 -7.26 -20.11
C LEU A 194 11.65 -8.37 -19.12
N VAL A 195 10.61 -8.20 -18.31
CA VAL A 195 10.17 -9.18 -17.31
C VAL A 195 8.69 -9.48 -17.48
N ASP A 196 8.33 -10.75 -17.71
CA ASP A 196 6.94 -11.21 -17.76
C ASP A 196 6.74 -12.58 -17.09
N GLY A 197 5.68 -12.74 -16.29
CA GLY A 197 5.33 -14.00 -15.64
C GLY A 197 4.60 -15.02 -16.51
N ALA A 198 4.87 -15.08 -17.82
CA ALA A 198 4.30 -16.09 -18.71
C ALA A 198 4.81 -17.49 -18.32
N HIS A 199 3.92 -18.44 -18.07
CA HIS A 199 4.26 -19.76 -17.49
C HIS A 199 3.38 -20.93 -17.95
N ASN A 200 2.37 -20.63 -18.78
CA ASN A 200 1.47 -21.55 -19.46
C ASN A 200 1.51 -21.23 -20.97
N LEU A 201 0.81 -22.02 -21.80
CA LEU A 201 0.91 -21.88 -23.25
C LEU A 201 0.32 -20.54 -23.74
N LEU A 202 -0.90 -20.18 -23.34
CA LEU A 202 -1.50 -18.89 -23.67
C LEU A 202 -0.60 -17.68 -23.37
N GLY A 203 0.05 -17.68 -22.20
CA GLY A 203 0.98 -16.64 -21.80
C GLY A 203 2.27 -16.64 -22.62
N ALA A 204 2.78 -17.82 -22.99
CA ALA A 204 3.94 -17.97 -23.85
C ALA A 204 3.65 -17.49 -25.28
N GLU A 205 2.50 -17.83 -25.86
CA GLU A 205 2.05 -17.37 -27.18
C GLU A 205 1.89 -15.83 -27.20
N ALA A 206 1.26 -15.26 -26.17
CA ALA A 206 1.12 -13.81 -26.02
C ALA A 206 2.47 -13.07 -25.87
N LEU A 207 3.41 -13.65 -25.11
CA LEU A 207 4.76 -13.08 -24.96
C LEU A 207 5.57 -13.24 -26.26
N ALA A 208 5.46 -14.36 -26.97
CA ALA A 208 6.09 -14.59 -28.26
C ALA A 208 5.62 -13.57 -29.30
N SER A 209 4.31 -13.32 -29.41
CA SER A 209 3.73 -12.25 -30.25
C SER A 209 4.35 -10.89 -29.91
N TYR A 210 4.29 -10.50 -28.65
CA TYR A 210 4.82 -9.21 -28.21
C TYR A 210 6.32 -9.05 -28.52
N VAL A 211 7.11 -10.10 -28.30
CA VAL A 211 8.55 -10.09 -28.57
C VAL A 211 8.84 -10.01 -30.06
N GLN A 212 8.12 -10.78 -30.89
CA GLN A 212 8.30 -10.79 -32.34
C GLN A 212 7.94 -9.45 -32.99
N HIS A 213 6.93 -8.74 -32.48
CA HIS A 213 6.42 -7.50 -33.09
C HIS A 213 6.93 -6.20 -32.46
N GLN A 214 7.37 -6.22 -31.19
CA GLN A 214 7.73 -4.99 -30.45
C GLN A 214 9.15 -5.00 -29.86
N VAL A 215 9.87 -6.14 -29.85
CA VAL A 215 11.18 -6.27 -29.18
C VAL A 215 12.28 -6.70 -30.15
N ARG A 216 12.10 -7.81 -30.87
CA ARG A 216 13.08 -8.34 -31.83
C ARG A 216 13.20 -7.40 -33.03
N GLN A 217 14.42 -7.20 -33.52
CA GLN A 217 14.70 -6.47 -34.76
C GLN A 217 15.20 -7.46 -35.83
N GLY A 218 14.39 -7.74 -36.84
CA GLY A 218 14.75 -8.72 -37.89
C GLY A 218 15.09 -10.11 -37.33
N ASP A 219 16.25 -10.65 -37.72
CA ASP A 219 16.79 -11.94 -37.25
C ASP A 219 17.78 -11.78 -36.08
N GLU A 220 17.80 -10.63 -35.38
CA GLU A 220 18.67 -10.44 -34.22
C GLU A 220 18.29 -11.41 -33.07
N PRO A 221 19.29 -11.95 -32.35
CA PRO A 221 19.06 -12.92 -31.27
C PRO A 221 18.46 -12.26 -30.03
N VAL A 222 17.50 -12.95 -29.40
CA VAL A 222 16.99 -12.61 -28.07
C VAL A 222 17.69 -13.48 -27.03
N SER A 223 18.09 -12.90 -25.90
CA SER A 223 18.65 -13.66 -24.77
C SER A 223 17.59 -13.91 -23.71
N TRP A 224 17.15 -15.16 -23.60
CA TRP A 224 16.10 -15.60 -22.69
C TRP A 224 16.66 -16.17 -21.39
N VAL A 225 16.07 -15.76 -20.27
CA VAL A 225 16.27 -16.36 -18.94
C VAL A 225 14.93 -16.91 -18.47
N MET A 226 14.80 -18.23 -18.45
CA MET A 226 13.54 -18.91 -18.15
C MET A 226 13.64 -19.78 -16.90
N GLY A 227 12.60 -19.75 -16.07
CA GLY A 227 12.48 -20.67 -14.94
C GLY A 227 11.02 -20.98 -14.67
N LEU A 228 10.61 -22.22 -14.93
CA LEU A 228 9.24 -22.71 -14.75
C LEU A 228 9.14 -23.49 -13.44
N SER A 229 7.99 -23.44 -12.78
CA SER A 229 7.68 -24.38 -11.68
C SER A 229 7.53 -25.80 -12.21
N ASP A 230 8.03 -26.76 -11.43
CA ASP A 230 7.83 -28.19 -11.67
C ASP A 230 6.33 -28.54 -11.71
N SER A 231 5.97 -29.50 -12.56
CA SER A 231 4.59 -29.92 -12.82
C SER A 231 4.59 -31.16 -13.71
N LYS A 232 3.73 -32.13 -13.41
CA LYS A 232 3.61 -33.36 -14.21
C LYS A 232 2.83 -33.17 -15.50
N SER A 233 1.96 -32.15 -15.55
CA SER A 233 1.07 -31.86 -16.67
C SER A 233 1.54 -30.74 -17.60
N LYS A 234 2.54 -29.93 -17.19
CA LYS A 234 2.99 -28.77 -17.97
C LYS A 234 3.76 -29.17 -19.23
N PRO A 235 3.39 -28.66 -20.42
CA PRO A 235 4.09 -29.00 -21.67
C PRO A 235 5.37 -28.16 -21.85
N PHE A 236 6.40 -28.40 -21.02
CA PHE A 236 7.66 -27.65 -20.99
C PHE A 236 8.26 -27.43 -22.39
N ALA A 237 8.39 -28.51 -23.18
CA ALA A 237 8.95 -28.44 -24.52
C ALA A 237 8.19 -27.47 -25.44
N LYS A 238 6.86 -27.45 -25.36
CA LYS A 238 6.01 -26.56 -26.15
C LYS A 238 6.10 -25.11 -25.66
N VAL A 239 6.08 -24.88 -24.34
CA VAL A 239 6.23 -23.53 -23.77
C VAL A 239 7.59 -22.91 -24.15
N ILE A 240 8.66 -23.70 -24.13
CA ILE A 240 10.00 -23.23 -24.51
C ILE A 240 10.08 -22.99 -26.03
N SER A 241 9.62 -23.92 -26.87
CA SER A 241 9.68 -23.77 -28.34
C SER A 241 8.72 -22.73 -28.92
N THR A 242 7.67 -22.35 -28.19
CA THR A 242 6.83 -21.18 -28.52
C THR A 242 7.59 -19.85 -28.36
N LEU A 243 8.58 -19.78 -27.46
CA LEU A 243 9.29 -18.54 -27.12
C LEU A 243 10.67 -18.44 -27.78
N VAL A 244 11.45 -19.51 -27.76
CA VAL A 244 12.86 -19.54 -28.16
C VAL A 244 12.99 -19.92 -29.63
N GLN A 245 13.71 -19.11 -30.41
CA GLN A 245 14.01 -19.39 -31.82
C GLN A 245 15.45 -19.89 -32.01
N PRO A 246 15.80 -20.55 -33.14
CA PRO A 246 17.12 -21.20 -33.29
C PRO A 246 18.35 -20.29 -33.16
N GLN A 247 18.18 -19.00 -33.43
CA GLN A 247 19.20 -17.96 -33.33
C GLN A 247 19.31 -17.33 -31.93
N ASP A 248 18.38 -17.60 -31.01
CA ASP A 248 18.36 -17.01 -29.67
C ASP A 248 19.43 -17.59 -28.73
N ASN A 249 19.74 -16.85 -27.65
CA ASN A 249 20.49 -17.39 -26.51
C ASN A 249 19.51 -17.82 -25.42
N PHE A 250 19.79 -18.94 -24.74
CA PHE A 250 18.86 -19.52 -23.77
C PHE A 250 19.55 -19.96 -22.47
N ALA A 251 19.07 -19.42 -21.35
CA ALA A 251 19.39 -19.88 -20.00
C ALA A 251 18.12 -20.38 -19.30
N PHE A 252 18.15 -21.63 -18.84
CA PHE A 252 17.16 -22.12 -17.88
C PHE A 252 17.73 -22.06 -16.47
N VAL A 253 16.97 -21.53 -15.53
CA VAL A 253 17.42 -21.23 -14.16
C VAL A 253 16.44 -21.73 -13.11
N GLU A 254 16.99 -22.04 -11.94
CA GLU A 254 16.26 -22.47 -10.76
C GLU A 254 16.09 -21.30 -9.79
N TYR A 255 14.83 -21.07 -9.37
CA TYR A 255 14.48 -20.09 -8.36
C TYR A 255 14.37 -20.76 -6.98
N ALA A 256 14.67 -20.02 -5.90
CA ALA A 256 14.41 -20.50 -4.55
C ALA A 256 12.89 -20.44 -4.23
N PRO A 257 12.20 -21.58 -4.00
CA PRO A 257 10.82 -21.59 -3.55
C PRO A 257 10.74 -21.15 -2.08
N ALA A 258 9.61 -20.56 -1.69
CA ALA A 258 9.26 -20.35 -0.29
C ALA A 258 8.51 -21.59 0.25
N PRO A 259 8.29 -21.70 1.58
CA PRO A 259 7.47 -22.76 2.14
C PRO A 259 6.08 -22.83 1.46
N ASN A 260 5.66 -24.04 1.09
CA ASN A 260 4.42 -24.36 0.38
C ASN A 260 4.33 -23.89 -1.09
N GLU A 261 5.43 -23.43 -1.71
CA GLU A 261 5.47 -23.15 -3.15
C GLU A 261 5.99 -24.36 -3.95
N PRO A 262 5.54 -24.54 -5.21
CA PRO A 262 6.08 -25.58 -6.08
C PRO A 262 7.57 -25.31 -6.38
N PRO A 263 8.43 -26.36 -6.33
CA PRO A 263 9.84 -26.22 -6.65
C PRO A 263 10.04 -25.78 -8.11
N PRO A 264 11.21 -25.21 -8.46
CA PRO A 264 11.56 -25.00 -9.86
C PRO A 264 11.73 -26.37 -10.57
N ALA A 265 11.45 -26.39 -11.87
CA ALA A 265 11.91 -27.48 -12.72
C ALA A 265 13.45 -27.42 -12.85
N PRO A 266 14.17 -28.55 -12.93
CA PRO A 266 15.63 -28.56 -13.00
C PRO A 266 16.19 -27.81 -14.20
N ALA A 267 17.31 -27.11 -14.03
CA ALA A 267 18.01 -26.39 -15.09
C ALA A 267 18.38 -27.30 -16.27
N GLU A 268 18.76 -28.55 -15.98
CA GLU A 268 19.11 -29.55 -16.98
C GLU A 268 17.96 -29.87 -17.94
N LEU A 269 16.73 -29.99 -17.43
CA LEU A 269 15.55 -30.29 -18.25
C LEU A 269 15.31 -29.19 -19.28
N GLY A 270 15.39 -27.93 -18.86
CA GLY A 270 15.30 -26.79 -19.76
C GLY A 270 16.45 -26.76 -20.76
N ARG A 271 17.68 -27.01 -20.32
CA ARG A 271 18.88 -27.04 -21.17
C ARG A 271 18.79 -28.09 -22.28
N GLU A 272 18.32 -29.29 -21.96
CA GLU A 272 18.12 -30.37 -22.94
C GLU A 272 17.09 -29.97 -24.01
N ILE A 273 15.94 -29.41 -23.59
CA ILE A 273 14.93 -28.90 -24.51
C ILE A 273 15.53 -27.78 -25.39
N GLY A 274 16.25 -26.84 -24.80
CA GLY A 274 16.94 -25.75 -25.50
C GLY A 274 17.92 -26.26 -26.56
N ARG A 275 18.66 -27.35 -26.29
CA ARG A 275 19.59 -27.96 -27.24
C ARG A 275 18.93 -28.50 -28.50
N SER A 276 17.65 -28.88 -28.44
CA SER A 276 16.88 -29.28 -29.63
C SER A 276 16.34 -28.10 -30.46
N ILE A 277 16.51 -26.86 -29.99
CA ILE A 277 15.97 -25.64 -30.60
C ILE A 277 17.09 -24.76 -31.17
N VAL A 278 18.13 -24.46 -30.40
CA VAL A 278 19.19 -23.51 -30.81
C VAL A 278 20.21 -24.14 -31.78
N ARG A 279 20.80 -23.32 -32.67
CA ARG A 279 21.74 -23.77 -33.71
C ARG A 279 23.09 -24.26 -33.16
N HIS A 280 23.55 -23.69 -32.04
CA HIS A 280 24.89 -23.92 -31.49
C HIS A 280 24.86 -24.04 -29.96
N GLU A 281 25.66 -24.95 -29.41
CA GLU A 281 25.77 -25.15 -27.96
C GLU A 281 26.28 -23.90 -27.21
N SER A 282 27.03 -23.03 -27.90
CA SER A 282 27.48 -21.74 -27.36
C SER A 282 26.35 -20.73 -27.09
N GLN A 283 25.13 -21.00 -27.58
CA GLN A 283 23.90 -20.25 -27.28
C GLN A 283 23.18 -20.77 -26.03
N LEU A 284 23.63 -21.87 -25.41
CA LEU A 284 23.06 -22.42 -24.19
C LEU A 284 23.88 -22.00 -22.97
N TYR A 285 23.18 -21.67 -21.88
CA TYR A 285 23.81 -21.55 -20.58
C TYR A 285 23.96 -22.93 -19.92
N ASN A 286 25.18 -23.23 -19.48
CA ASN A 286 25.53 -24.47 -18.78
C ASN A 286 26.18 -24.23 -17.40
N GLY A 287 26.11 -22.99 -16.89
CA GLY A 287 26.72 -22.58 -15.64
C GLY A 287 25.84 -22.80 -14.41
N ASP A 288 26.07 -21.98 -13.39
CA ASP A 288 25.36 -22.00 -12.11
C ASP A 288 23.85 -21.73 -12.29
N PRO A 289 22.95 -22.63 -11.85
CA PRO A 289 21.52 -22.52 -12.13
C PRO A 289 20.82 -21.35 -11.40
N ARG A 290 21.50 -20.63 -10.49
CA ARG A 290 20.91 -19.50 -9.76
C ARG A 290 20.51 -18.37 -10.72
N VAL A 291 19.30 -17.86 -10.52
CA VAL A 291 18.68 -16.75 -11.28
C VAL A 291 19.64 -15.62 -11.63
N GLY A 292 20.45 -15.14 -10.67
CA GLY A 292 21.38 -14.03 -10.90
C GLY A 292 22.50 -14.36 -11.89
N ALA A 293 23.01 -15.59 -11.89
CA ALA A 293 24.09 -16.01 -12.78
C ALA A 293 23.59 -16.21 -14.23
N GLY A 294 22.38 -16.76 -14.40
CA GLY A 294 21.71 -16.81 -15.71
C GLY A 294 21.36 -15.43 -16.27
N VAL A 295 20.92 -14.48 -15.42
CA VAL A 295 20.70 -13.07 -15.84
C VAL A 295 22.00 -12.40 -16.24
N GLN A 296 23.08 -12.56 -15.46
CA GLN A 296 24.41 -12.05 -15.81
C GLN A 296 24.84 -12.54 -17.19
N TRP A 297 24.86 -13.86 -17.39
CA TRP A 297 25.27 -14.48 -18.65
C TRP A 297 24.40 -14.01 -19.83
N ALA A 298 23.09 -13.90 -19.65
CA ALA A 298 22.20 -13.44 -20.71
C ALA A 298 22.43 -11.97 -21.08
N CYS A 299 22.79 -11.12 -20.10
CA CYS A 299 23.18 -9.74 -20.32
C CYS A 299 24.52 -9.65 -21.07
N ASP A 300 25.53 -10.42 -20.66
CA ASP A 300 26.84 -10.44 -21.31
C ASP A 300 26.77 -11.00 -22.74
N LYS A 301 25.91 -12.00 -22.98
CA LYS A 301 25.63 -12.57 -24.31
C LYS A 301 24.86 -11.63 -25.23
N ALA A 302 23.87 -10.91 -24.69
CA ALA A 302 23.12 -9.94 -25.48
C ALA A 302 23.94 -8.68 -25.77
N GLY A 303 24.85 -8.31 -24.86
CA GLY A 303 25.44 -6.98 -24.82
C GLY A 303 24.33 -5.92 -24.78
N ASP A 304 24.17 -5.23 -25.90
CA ASP A 304 23.17 -4.19 -26.10
C ASP A 304 21.81 -4.70 -26.62
N GLY A 305 21.69 -5.99 -26.91
CA GLY A 305 20.49 -6.65 -27.41
C GLY A 305 19.40 -6.89 -26.35
N PRO A 306 18.25 -7.44 -26.78
CA PRO A 306 17.12 -7.73 -25.90
C PRO A 306 17.40 -8.91 -24.96
N VAL A 307 17.11 -8.71 -23.67
CA VAL A 307 17.16 -9.75 -22.62
C VAL A 307 15.78 -9.86 -21.99
N ILE A 308 15.28 -11.08 -21.81
CA ILE A 308 13.93 -11.35 -21.33
C ILE A 308 13.96 -12.38 -20.21
N LEU A 309 13.42 -12.04 -19.03
CA LEU A 309 13.23 -12.95 -17.91
C LEU A 309 11.76 -13.38 -17.82
N THR A 310 11.50 -14.69 -17.87
CA THR A 310 10.15 -15.27 -17.96
C THR A 310 10.03 -16.67 -17.35
N GLY A 311 8.84 -17.27 -17.37
CA GLY A 311 8.59 -18.65 -16.95
C GLY A 311 7.87 -18.80 -15.60
N SER A 312 7.94 -17.83 -14.69
CA SER A 312 7.24 -17.92 -13.40
C SER A 312 7.19 -16.60 -12.62
N LEU A 313 6.09 -16.35 -11.91
CA LEU A 313 6.01 -15.28 -10.92
C LEU A 313 6.93 -15.54 -9.71
N TYR A 314 7.21 -16.81 -9.37
CA TYR A 314 8.15 -17.18 -8.31
C TYR A 314 9.60 -16.83 -8.69
N LEU A 315 9.97 -17.05 -9.96
CA LEU A 315 11.24 -16.61 -10.53
C LEU A 315 11.38 -15.09 -10.44
N ILE A 316 10.37 -14.35 -10.90
CA ILE A 316 10.36 -12.88 -10.87
C ILE A 316 10.51 -12.34 -9.44
N ARG A 317 9.82 -12.96 -8.48
CA ARG A 317 9.98 -12.64 -7.06
C ARG A 317 11.39 -12.91 -6.55
N ASN A 318 12.05 -13.99 -6.98
CA ASN A 318 13.44 -14.24 -6.62
C ASN A 318 14.37 -13.20 -7.26
N PHE A 319 14.17 -12.89 -8.54
CA PHE A 319 14.92 -11.87 -9.28
C PHE A 319 14.82 -10.48 -8.63
N TYR A 320 13.62 -10.05 -8.20
CA TYR A 320 13.42 -8.77 -7.50
C TYR A 320 14.01 -8.70 -6.08
N LYS A 321 14.57 -9.80 -5.56
CA LYS A 321 15.31 -9.84 -4.29
C LYS A 321 16.83 -9.81 -4.48
N LEU A 322 17.33 -9.88 -5.72
CA LEU A 322 18.77 -9.82 -6.00
C LEU A 322 19.29 -8.40 -5.85
N ASP A 323 20.49 -8.27 -5.28
CA ASP A 323 21.15 -6.97 -5.17
C ASP A 323 21.43 -6.38 -6.56
N GLY A 324 21.24 -5.06 -6.68
CA GLY A 324 21.45 -4.34 -7.93
C GLY A 324 20.38 -4.53 -9.01
N VAL A 325 19.28 -5.23 -8.71
CA VAL A 325 18.05 -5.23 -9.52
C VAL A 325 17.13 -4.09 -9.06
N GLU A 326 16.71 -3.25 -10.01
CA GLU A 326 15.80 -2.13 -9.75
C GLU A 326 14.48 -2.27 -10.55
N PRO A 327 13.43 -2.89 -9.97
CA PRO A 327 12.11 -2.91 -10.58
C PRO A 327 11.52 -1.51 -10.73
N LYS A 328 10.70 -1.29 -11.76
CA LYS A 328 10.00 -0.02 -12.02
C LYS A 328 9.11 0.37 -10.84
N ARG A 329 8.62 -0.62 -10.09
CA ARG A 329 7.88 -0.44 -8.83
C ARG A 329 8.63 -1.04 -7.66
N LYS A 330 9.26 -0.19 -6.84
CA LYS A 330 9.99 -0.63 -5.64
C LYS A 330 9.06 -1.36 -4.65
N LEU A 331 9.46 -2.56 -4.24
CA LEU A 331 8.75 -3.35 -3.23
C LEU A 331 8.64 -2.57 -1.91
N LYS A 332 7.55 -2.79 -1.17
CA LYS A 332 7.24 -2.10 0.11
C LYS A 332 7.13 -0.57 0.03
N THR A 333 7.21 0.07 -1.16
CA THR A 333 7.00 1.51 -1.32
C THR A 333 5.59 1.91 -1.78
N ARG A 334 4.67 0.94 -1.98
CA ARG A 334 3.23 1.24 -2.18
C ARG A 334 2.67 1.88 -0.92
N ARG A 335 2.57 3.21 -0.97
CA ARG A 335 1.94 4.06 0.02
C ARG A 335 0.41 3.97 -0.07
N PRO A 336 -0.35 4.41 0.96
CA PRO A 336 -1.79 4.54 0.89
C PRO A 336 -2.25 5.20 -0.41
N GLY A 337 -3.07 4.49 -1.18
CA GLY A 337 -3.51 4.94 -2.49
C GLY A 337 -4.49 6.12 -2.41
N PRO A 338 -4.75 6.81 -3.54
CA PRO A 338 -5.79 7.86 -3.60
C PRO A 338 -7.13 7.40 -3.05
N SER A 339 -7.53 6.15 -3.31
CA SER A 339 -8.78 5.55 -2.80
C SER A 339 -8.81 5.45 -1.28
N GLN A 340 -7.69 5.09 -0.64
CA GLN A 340 -7.58 5.02 0.82
C GLN A 340 -7.61 6.42 1.45
N LEU A 341 -6.96 7.41 0.82
CA LEU A 341 -7.06 8.80 1.26
C LEU A 341 -8.49 9.35 1.11
N TRP A 342 -9.14 9.10 -0.03
CA TRP A 342 -10.52 9.49 -0.30
C TRP A 342 -11.48 8.88 0.72
N TRP A 343 -11.30 7.60 1.06
CA TRP A 343 -12.09 6.92 2.08
C TRP A 343 -12.01 7.61 3.44
N TYR A 344 -10.80 7.88 3.97
CA TYR A 344 -10.68 8.61 5.24
C TYR A 344 -11.27 10.03 5.17
N ILE A 345 -11.19 10.71 4.02
CA ILE A 345 -11.85 12.01 3.83
C ILE A 345 -13.37 11.86 3.97
N GLN A 346 -13.99 10.91 3.26
CA GLN A 346 -15.44 10.65 3.36
C GLN A 346 -15.86 10.25 4.78
N GLN A 347 -15.11 9.36 5.43
CA GLN A 347 -15.39 8.97 6.82
C GLN A 347 -15.28 10.16 7.79
N SER A 348 -14.29 11.06 7.60
CA SER A 348 -14.12 12.26 8.43
C SER A 348 -15.22 13.33 8.25
N GLN A 349 -15.95 13.27 7.13
CA GLN A 349 -17.12 14.13 6.89
C GLN A 349 -18.39 13.57 7.56
N GLN A 350 -18.49 12.24 7.69
CA GLN A 350 -19.66 11.57 8.26
C GLN A 350 -19.56 11.39 9.79
N ARG A 351 -18.35 11.19 10.33
CA ARG A 351 -18.11 10.98 11.77
C ARG A 351 -16.70 11.38 12.19
N THR A 352 -16.48 11.41 13.50
CA THR A 352 -15.11 11.48 14.05
C THR A 352 -14.38 10.16 13.75
N LEU A 353 -13.15 10.25 13.24
CA LEU A 353 -12.26 9.09 13.02
C LEU A 353 -11.76 8.52 14.35
N THR A 354 -11.56 7.20 14.42
CA THR A 354 -10.94 6.55 15.58
C THR A 354 -9.45 6.94 15.70
N PRO A 355 -8.79 6.70 16.85
CA PRO A 355 -7.35 6.93 16.98
C PRO A 355 -6.49 6.12 15.99
N GLU A 356 -6.89 4.92 15.59
CA GLU A 356 -6.26 4.17 14.50
C GLU A 356 -6.44 4.90 13.16
N GLU A 357 -7.69 5.19 12.78
CA GLU A 357 -8.04 5.81 11.50
C GLU A 357 -7.41 7.19 11.36
N ALA A 358 -7.35 8.00 12.42
CA ALA A 358 -6.70 9.31 12.40
C ALA A 358 -5.17 9.19 12.20
N ARG A 359 -4.53 8.14 12.75
CA ARG A 359 -3.11 7.85 12.50
C ARG A 359 -2.87 7.39 11.07
N GLU A 360 -3.74 6.53 10.53
CA GLU A 360 -3.66 6.05 9.16
C GLU A 360 -3.98 7.14 8.14
N PHE A 361 -5.02 7.96 8.37
CA PHE A 361 -5.34 9.14 7.57
C PHE A 361 -4.18 10.14 7.56
N LYS A 362 -3.56 10.42 8.72
CA LYS A 362 -2.36 11.28 8.81
C LYS A 362 -1.18 10.70 8.04
N ARG A 363 -0.99 9.37 8.03
CA ARG A 363 0.00 8.67 7.18
C ARG A 363 -0.37 8.83 5.70
N ALA A 364 -1.59 8.49 5.30
CA ALA A 364 -2.07 8.57 3.92
C ALA A 364 -1.95 10.00 3.36
N ARG A 365 -2.40 11.00 4.11
CA ARG A 365 -2.31 12.43 3.75
C ARG A 365 -0.86 12.85 3.57
N ARG A 366 0.02 12.56 4.53
CA ARG A 366 1.47 12.81 4.38
C ARG A 366 2.04 12.11 3.14
N HIS A 367 1.72 10.84 2.94
CA HIS A 367 2.25 10.07 1.82
C HIS A 367 1.76 10.53 0.44
N TRP A 368 0.53 11.07 0.34
CA TRP A 368 -0.03 11.68 -0.86
C TRP A 368 0.70 12.95 -1.27
N TYR A 369 0.90 13.89 -0.32
CA TYR A 369 1.71 15.10 -0.56
C TYR A 369 3.20 14.83 -0.77
N LEU A 370 3.69 13.68 -0.33
CA LEU A 370 5.06 13.20 -0.55
C LEU A 370 5.15 12.24 -1.76
N SER A 371 4.09 12.09 -2.56
CA SER A 371 4.09 11.24 -3.75
C SER A 371 5.04 11.83 -4.82
N PRO A 372 5.99 11.04 -5.38
CA PRO A 372 6.85 11.48 -6.48
C PRO A 372 6.10 12.03 -7.70
N ALA A 373 4.84 11.61 -7.91
CA ALA A 373 3.99 12.11 -8.99
C ALA A 373 3.53 13.57 -8.78
N ARG A 374 3.42 14.04 -7.52
CA ARG A 374 2.84 15.35 -7.19
C ARG A 374 3.82 16.33 -6.55
N ASN A 375 4.93 15.85 -5.96
CA ASN A 375 5.87 16.71 -5.25
C ASN A 375 7.18 16.86 -6.02
N SER A 376 7.52 18.09 -6.42
CA SER A 376 8.78 18.43 -7.10
C SER A 376 10.02 17.96 -6.33
N THR A 377 9.99 18.02 -5.00
CA THR A 377 11.09 17.58 -4.13
C THR A 377 11.38 16.08 -4.27
N PHE A 378 10.33 15.28 -4.45
CA PHE A 378 10.41 13.81 -4.51
C PHE A 378 10.26 13.25 -5.92
N ARG A 379 10.04 14.10 -6.94
CA ARG A 379 9.90 13.69 -8.35
C ARG A 379 11.15 12.94 -8.85
N ALA A 380 12.34 13.34 -8.41
CA ALA A 380 13.61 12.69 -8.74
C ALA A 380 13.73 11.26 -8.19
N LEU A 381 13.11 10.94 -7.05
CA LEU A 381 13.13 9.58 -6.46
C LEU A 381 12.48 8.53 -7.36
N ARG A 382 11.57 8.92 -8.28
CA ARG A 382 10.98 8.01 -9.27
C ARG A 382 12.03 7.43 -10.22
N TYR A 383 13.15 8.14 -10.40
CA TYR A 383 14.22 7.81 -11.34
C TYR A 383 15.56 7.54 -10.64
N GLY A 384 15.54 7.23 -9.33
CA GLY A 384 16.74 6.92 -8.54
C GLY A 384 17.53 8.12 -8.01
N GLY A 385 17.19 9.35 -8.40
CA GLY A 385 17.87 10.56 -7.93
C GLY A 385 17.49 10.95 -6.48
N PRO A 386 18.40 11.57 -5.70
CA PRO A 386 18.10 12.04 -4.35
C PRO A 386 16.99 13.10 -4.34
N PRO A 387 16.26 13.27 -3.23
CA PRO A 387 15.22 14.29 -3.12
C PRO A 387 15.83 15.69 -3.24
N LYS A 388 15.37 16.47 -4.23
CA LYS A 388 15.89 17.82 -4.51
C LYS A 388 14.98 18.86 -3.89
N SER A 389 15.32 19.33 -2.69
CA SER A 389 14.61 20.44 -2.03
C SER A 389 14.49 21.64 -2.98
N ALA A 390 13.29 22.22 -3.07
CA ALA A 390 13.13 23.49 -3.78
C ALA A 390 14.04 24.55 -3.13
N GLY A 391 14.77 25.31 -3.95
CA GLY A 391 15.69 26.32 -3.45
C GLY A 391 14.95 27.41 -2.68
N VAL A 392 15.27 27.58 -1.40
CA VAL A 392 14.73 28.68 -0.59
C VAL A 392 15.15 30.02 -1.25
N PRO A 393 14.20 30.92 -1.60
CA PRO A 393 14.54 32.19 -2.24
C PRO A 393 15.46 33.03 -1.36
N GLU A 394 16.42 33.75 -1.95
CA GLU A 394 17.44 34.47 -1.18
C GLU A 394 16.85 35.53 -0.24
N ARG A 395 15.72 36.15 -0.62
CA ARG A 395 14.92 37.03 0.25
C ARG A 395 14.49 36.36 1.55
N ILE A 396 14.10 35.08 1.51
CA ILE A 396 13.70 34.32 2.71
C ILE A 396 14.94 33.94 3.54
N ARG A 397 16.05 33.57 2.89
CA ARG A 397 17.32 33.31 3.61
C ARG A 397 17.85 34.56 4.31
N ALA A 398 17.74 35.73 3.68
CA ALA A 398 18.12 37.01 4.29
C ALA A 398 17.28 37.30 5.54
N LEU A 399 15.95 37.11 5.48
CA LEU A 399 15.07 37.25 6.64
C LEU A 399 15.38 36.23 7.74
N GLN A 400 15.73 34.99 7.40
CA GLN A 400 16.14 33.96 8.37
C GLN A 400 17.44 34.35 9.07
N ARG A 401 18.46 34.81 8.32
CA ARG A 401 19.72 35.33 8.89
C ARG A 401 19.46 36.53 9.82
N GLN A 402 18.56 37.44 9.43
CA GLN A 402 18.17 38.59 10.26
C GLN A 402 17.45 38.14 11.55
N ALA A 403 16.54 37.17 11.46
CA ALA A 403 15.87 36.61 12.63
C ALA A 403 16.87 35.94 13.59
N ASP A 404 17.75 35.07 13.08
CA ASP A 404 18.74 34.38 13.91
C ASP A 404 19.74 35.35 14.57
N PHE A 405 20.17 36.41 13.86
CA PHE A 405 21.00 37.46 14.43
C PHE A 405 20.30 38.17 15.60
N HIS A 406 19.09 38.71 15.37
CA HIS A 406 18.37 39.44 16.41
C HIS A 406 17.95 38.55 17.58
N LYS A 407 17.64 37.27 17.34
CA LYS A 407 17.38 36.32 18.41
C LYS A 407 18.62 36.11 19.29
N LYS A 408 19.79 35.88 18.69
CA LYS A 408 21.05 35.73 19.45
C LYS A 408 21.38 36.98 20.25
N GLN A 409 21.18 38.17 19.68
CA GLN A 409 21.36 39.42 20.42
C GLN A 409 20.39 39.53 21.60
N ALA A 410 19.09 39.30 21.37
CA ALA A 410 18.09 39.35 22.44
C ALA A 410 18.40 38.33 23.58
N ASP A 411 18.69 37.08 23.25
CA ASP A 411 19.06 36.06 24.26
C ASP A 411 20.37 36.41 24.99
N GLY A 412 21.31 37.10 24.33
CA GLY A 412 22.53 37.66 24.92
C GLY A 412 22.24 38.78 25.93
N TYR A 413 21.46 39.80 25.53
CA TYR A 413 21.04 40.88 26.43
C TYR A 413 20.26 40.36 27.64
N ARG A 414 19.37 39.36 27.45
CA ARG A 414 18.65 38.73 28.57
C ARG A 414 19.62 38.10 29.58
N SER A 415 20.66 37.43 29.09
CA SER A 415 21.68 36.79 29.94
C SER A 415 22.50 37.83 30.71
N ALA A 416 22.85 38.95 30.08
CA ALA A 416 23.54 40.07 30.73
C ALA A 416 22.68 40.72 31.83
N ILE A 417 21.42 41.03 31.53
CA ILE A 417 20.45 41.58 32.50
C ILE A 417 20.31 40.65 33.70
N ALA A 418 20.16 39.34 33.47
CA ALA A 418 20.02 38.35 34.54
C ALA A 418 21.28 38.18 35.40
N SER A 419 22.48 38.48 34.86
CA SER A 419 23.71 38.57 35.67
C SER A 419 23.67 39.81 36.55
N MET A 420 23.45 40.99 35.97
CA MET A 420 23.41 42.25 36.72
C MET A 420 22.32 42.25 37.82
N GLU A 421 21.14 41.68 37.56
CA GLU A 421 20.08 41.51 38.57
C GLU A 421 20.50 40.62 39.73
N LYS A 422 21.39 39.65 39.49
CA LYS A 422 21.96 38.78 40.54
C LYS A 422 23.07 39.49 41.32
N ASP A 423 23.90 40.27 40.63
CA ASP A 423 25.01 41.00 41.23
C ASP A 423 24.48 42.14 42.14
N LEU A 424 23.49 42.90 41.69
CA LEU A 424 22.76 43.89 42.51
C LEU A 424 22.02 43.28 43.71
N ALA A 425 21.58 42.03 43.62
CA ALA A 425 20.98 41.33 44.76
C ALA A 425 22.04 40.91 45.81
N ALA A 426 23.28 40.65 45.39
CA ALA A 426 24.39 40.32 46.27
C ALA A 426 24.98 41.56 46.99
N GLU A 427 25.02 42.72 46.35
CA GLU A 427 25.52 43.99 46.93
C GLU A 427 24.55 44.67 47.90
N SER A 428 23.77 43.91 48.67
CA SER A 428 22.74 44.44 49.57
C SER A 428 23.20 44.68 51.02
N GLU A 429 24.47 44.39 51.36
CA GLU A 429 24.98 44.51 52.74
C GLU A 429 25.96 45.68 53.00
N ASP A 430 26.49 46.37 51.98
CA ASP A 430 27.44 47.50 52.16
C ASP A 430 26.89 48.87 51.75
N ALA A 431 27.10 49.88 52.62
CA ALA A 431 26.39 51.17 52.61
C ALA A 431 27.09 52.32 51.85
N ALA A 432 28.06 52.04 50.98
CA ALA A 432 28.92 53.05 50.34
C ALA A 432 28.62 53.37 48.86
N ALA A 433 27.59 52.76 48.26
CA ALA A 433 27.41 52.73 46.79
C ALA A 433 26.10 53.40 46.29
N ALA A 434 25.67 54.53 46.87
CA ALA A 434 24.45 55.21 46.44
C ALA A 434 24.52 55.79 45.01
N THR A 435 25.70 56.25 44.58
CA THR A 435 25.92 56.80 43.23
C THR A 435 26.12 55.68 42.19
N ASP A 436 26.91 54.65 42.49
CA ASP A 436 27.12 53.49 41.60
C ASP A 436 25.81 52.74 41.29
N LYS A 437 24.91 52.60 42.27
CA LYS A 437 23.61 51.95 42.07
C LYS A 437 22.70 52.71 41.10
N SER A 438 22.86 54.03 40.97
CA SER A 438 22.16 54.84 39.95
C SER A 438 22.64 54.49 38.54
N ASP A 439 23.96 54.47 38.33
CA ASP A 439 24.56 54.25 37.01
C ASP A 439 24.40 52.78 36.55
N LEU A 440 24.44 51.83 37.48
CA LEU A 440 24.06 50.43 37.24
C LEU A 440 22.59 50.27 36.83
N GLN A 441 21.67 51.00 37.47
CA GLN A 441 20.24 50.99 37.10
C GLN A 441 20.02 51.59 35.71
N ALA A 442 20.61 52.75 35.39
CA ALA A 442 20.54 53.36 34.06
C ALA A 442 21.15 52.46 32.96
N SER A 443 22.23 51.74 33.30
CA SER A 443 22.84 50.74 32.42
C SER A 443 21.91 49.55 32.18
N MET A 444 21.25 49.04 33.24
CA MET A 444 20.25 47.97 33.11
C MET A 444 19.03 48.37 32.27
N GLU A 445 18.50 49.58 32.43
CA GLU A 445 17.41 50.09 31.60
C GLU A 445 17.84 50.15 30.12
N THR A 446 19.07 50.58 29.85
CA THR A 446 19.64 50.59 28.50
C THR A 446 19.73 49.18 27.90
N LEU A 447 20.18 48.18 28.66
CA LEU A 447 20.20 46.78 28.21
C LEU A 447 18.80 46.20 28.00
N LYS A 448 17.83 46.55 28.86
CA LYS A 448 16.42 46.17 28.73
C LYS A 448 15.81 46.74 27.44
N ARG A 449 16.08 48.02 27.13
CA ARG A 449 15.68 48.63 25.84
C ARG A 449 16.30 47.89 24.63
N HIS A 450 17.61 47.61 24.64
CA HIS A 450 18.25 46.86 23.55
C HIS A 450 17.73 45.41 23.42
N HIS A 451 17.35 44.76 24.52
CA HIS A 451 16.69 43.45 24.50
C HIS A 451 15.35 43.52 23.74
N GLU A 452 14.51 44.51 24.07
CA GLU A 452 13.20 44.71 23.45
C GLU A 452 13.29 45.08 21.96
N GLU A 453 14.23 45.95 21.59
CA GLU A 453 14.49 46.33 20.20
C GLU A 453 14.85 45.11 19.34
N HIS A 454 15.76 44.25 19.82
CA HIS A 454 16.13 43.02 19.12
C HIS A 454 15.01 41.97 19.13
N LEU A 455 14.26 41.84 20.22
CA LEU A 455 13.11 40.94 20.27
C LEU A 455 12.02 41.37 19.27
N SER A 456 11.78 42.68 19.16
CA SER A 456 10.86 43.28 18.17
C SER A 456 11.35 43.04 16.73
N ALA A 457 12.64 43.25 16.46
CA ALA A 457 13.24 43.02 15.15
C ALA A 457 13.22 41.53 14.74
N TYR A 458 13.47 40.61 15.68
CA TYR A 458 13.29 39.17 15.49
C TYR A 458 11.84 38.83 15.13
N ASN A 459 10.87 39.35 15.91
CA ASN A 459 9.45 39.12 15.65
C ASN A 459 9.01 39.68 14.29
N SER A 460 9.52 40.83 13.86
CA SER A 460 9.29 41.42 12.53
C SER A 460 9.87 40.58 11.39
N ALA A 461 11.09 40.06 11.55
CA ALA A 461 11.69 39.14 10.58
C ALA A 461 10.89 37.82 10.49
N MET A 462 10.52 37.23 11.63
CA MET A 462 9.68 36.03 11.70
C MET A 462 8.27 36.24 11.15
N PHE A 463 7.67 37.43 11.33
CA PHE A 463 6.41 37.83 10.71
C PHE A 463 6.53 37.82 9.17
N LYS A 464 7.58 38.45 8.63
CA LYS A 464 7.86 38.48 7.17
C LYS A 464 8.15 37.09 6.60
N ILE A 465 8.68 36.16 7.39
CA ILE A 465 8.87 34.75 7.01
C ILE A 465 7.55 33.97 7.03
N ARG A 466 6.66 34.24 8.00
CA ARG A 466 5.41 33.48 8.23
C ARG A 466 4.23 33.92 7.35
N GLY A 467 4.20 35.16 6.89
CA GLY A 467 3.25 35.64 5.88
C GLY A 467 1.81 35.88 6.36
N TYR A 468 1.56 35.98 7.68
CA TYR A 468 0.23 36.24 8.24
C TYR A 468 0.26 37.28 9.37
N VAL A 469 -0.83 38.04 9.51
CA VAL A 469 -1.02 39.07 10.54
C VAL A 469 -1.76 38.48 11.75
N PRO A 470 -1.22 38.55 12.98
CA PRO A 470 -1.99 38.33 14.19
C PRO A 470 -2.95 39.51 14.40
N LEU A 471 -4.24 39.25 14.58
CA LEU A 471 -5.23 40.30 14.89
C LEU A 471 -4.85 41.03 16.20
N PRO A 472 -4.79 42.38 16.23
CA PRO A 472 -4.31 43.14 17.39
C PRO A 472 -5.08 42.85 18.68
N GLU A 473 -6.37 42.53 18.53
CA GLU A 473 -7.35 42.28 19.60
C GLU A 473 -6.97 41.07 20.47
N ASN A 474 -6.33 40.07 19.87
CA ASN A 474 -5.91 38.83 20.54
C ASN A 474 -4.57 38.97 21.28
N LYS A 475 -3.93 40.15 21.27
CA LYS A 475 -2.57 40.35 21.80
C LYS A 475 -2.50 40.42 23.33
N MET A 476 -3.63 40.70 23.99
CA MET A 476 -3.74 40.89 25.45
C MET A 476 -4.74 39.92 26.12
N MET A 477 -5.38 39.03 25.34
CA MET A 477 -6.37 38.09 25.86
C MET A 477 -5.72 36.78 26.31
N SER A 478 -6.13 36.30 27.49
CA SER A 478 -5.80 34.94 27.94
C SER A 478 -6.52 33.89 27.07
N TYR A 479 -5.99 32.67 27.06
CA TYR A 479 -6.60 31.54 26.33
C TYR A 479 -8.10 31.35 26.67
N GLU A 480 -8.47 31.55 27.94
CA GLU A 480 -9.85 31.45 28.44
C GLU A 480 -10.76 32.58 27.92
N GLN A 481 -10.21 33.74 27.56
CA GLN A 481 -10.94 34.86 26.93
C GLN A 481 -11.06 34.71 25.41
N VAL A 482 -10.08 34.09 24.74
CA VAL A 482 -10.11 33.86 23.28
C VAL A 482 -11.02 32.68 22.90
N PHE A 483 -11.05 31.62 23.72
CA PHE A 483 -11.77 30.37 23.41
C PHE A 483 -12.95 30.08 24.35
N GLY A 484 -13.19 30.94 25.33
CA GLY A 484 -14.24 30.80 26.34
C GLY A 484 -13.94 29.72 27.40
N ARG A 485 -14.66 29.76 28.52
CA ARG A 485 -14.75 28.59 29.40
C ARG A 485 -15.65 27.55 28.74
N PRO A 486 -15.23 26.27 28.65
CA PRO A 486 -16.19 25.21 28.36
C PRO A 486 -17.26 25.24 29.46
N PRO A 487 -18.55 25.06 29.13
CA PRO A 487 -19.60 25.04 30.14
C PRO A 487 -19.27 23.97 31.18
N LYS A 488 -19.46 24.26 32.47
CA LYS A 488 -19.36 23.24 33.51
C LYS A 488 -20.22 22.05 33.08
N PRO A 489 -19.68 20.83 32.99
CA PRO A 489 -20.51 19.68 32.63
C PRO A 489 -21.62 19.59 33.65
N LYS A 490 -22.88 19.58 33.19
CA LYS A 490 -23.99 19.18 34.05
C LYS A 490 -23.66 17.76 34.50
N VAL A 491 -23.38 17.59 35.79
CA VAL A 491 -23.30 16.25 36.38
C VAL A 491 -24.64 15.59 36.10
N PRO A 492 -24.69 14.42 35.44
CA PRO A 492 -25.95 13.71 35.29
C PRO A 492 -26.44 13.34 36.69
N GLN A 493 -27.59 13.88 37.10
CA GLN A 493 -28.36 13.24 38.17
C GLN A 493 -28.76 11.86 37.64
N PHE A 494 -28.13 10.83 38.19
CA PHE A 494 -28.51 9.46 37.90
C PHE A 494 -29.90 9.20 38.50
N PRO A 495 -30.85 8.62 37.75
CA PRO A 495 -32.21 8.43 38.20
C PRO A 495 -32.33 7.14 39.03
N PHE A 496 -31.81 7.15 40.25
CA PHE A 496 -32.19 6.20 41.30
C PHE A 496 -32.39 6.97 42.60
N PRO A 497 -33.40 6.62 43.43
CA PRO A 497 -33.71 7.38 44.64
C PRO A 497 -32.58 7.23 45.66
N GLU A 498 -32.13 8.35 46.21
CA GLU A 498 -31.47 8.37 47.52
C GLU A 498 -32.59 8.32 48.57
N ASP A 499 -32.62 7.26 49.37
CA ASP A 499 -33.35 7.22 50.65
C ASP A 499 -32.33 7.00 51.77
N ASP A 500 -32.63 7.59 52.91
CA ASP A 500 -31.66 8.03 53.90
C ASP A 500 -31.25 6.97 54.95
N ALA A 501 -30.16 7.33 55.67
CA ALA A 501 -29.89 7.00 57.06
C ALA A 501 -29.36 5.59 57.50
N THR A 502 -28.21 5.68 58.18
CA THR A 502 -27.79 4.92 59.40
C THR A 502 -27.39 3.44 59.33
N ALA A 503 -26.14 3.18 59.72
CA ALA A 503 -25.61 1.90 60.21
C ALA A 503 -25.97 1.70 61.71
N PRO A 504 -25.59 0.59 62.42
CA PRO A 504 -24.73 -0.55 62.04
C PRO A 504 -25.17 -1.96 62.55
N ALA A 505 -24.28 -2.95 62.37
CA ALA A 505 -23.96 -4.08 63.29
C ALA A 505 -24.60 -5.50 63.15
N THR A 506 -23.68 -6.49 63.09
CA THR A 506 -23.64 -7.82 63.79
C THR A 506 -24.63 -8.97 63.54
N ALA A 507 -24.10 -10.19 63.78
CA ALA A 507 -24.77 -11.49 64.01
C ALA A 507 -25.50 -12.11 62.79
N GLU A 508 -25.15 -13.30 62.29
CA GLU A 508 -25.06 -14.68 62.85
C GLU A 508 -26.29 -15.53 62.49
N ASP A 509 -25.99 -16.82 62.28
CA ASP A 509 -26.82 -18.01 62.29
C ASP A 509 -27.81 -18.43 61.17
N ASP A 510 -27.78 -19.76 61.04
CA ASP A 510 -28.76 -20.74 60.62
C ASP A 510 -29.12 -21.01 59.14
N ALA A 511 -28.65 -22.20 58.74
CA ALA A 511 -29.22 -23.12 57.74
C ALA A 511 -30.52 -23.78 58.32
N PRO A 512 -31.07 -24.95 57.87
CA PRO A 512 -30.59 -25.93 56.89
C PRO A 512 -31.69 -26.60 56.00
N VAL A 513 -31.30 -27.70 55.31
CA VAL A 513 -32.16 -28.78 54.73
C VAL A 513 -32.88 -28.40 53.41
N SER A 514 -33.05 -29.24 52.36
CA SER A 514 -32.86 -30.69 52.09
C SER A 514 -32.10 -30.91 50.76
N ARG A 515 -31.24 -31.93 50.58
CA ARG A 515 -31.53 -33.37 50.25
C ARG A 515 -32.41 -33.55 48.98
N ASP A 516 -32.11 -34.45 48.03
CA ASP A 516 -31.09 -35.52 47.98
C ASP A 516 -30.65 -35.88 46.53
N ALA A 517 -29.44 -36.45 46.44
CA ALA A 517 -28.97 -37.61 45.65
C ALA A 517 -29.56 -37.94 44.24
N THR A 518 -28.77 -38.42 43.26
CA THR A 518 -28.03 -39.71 43.34
C THR A 518 -26.89 -39.87 42.30
N THR A 519 -25.73 -40.42 42.76
CA THR A 519 -24.80 -41.42 42.13
C THR A 519 -24.44 -41.36 40.62
N ALA A 520 -23.26 -41.74 40.09
CA ALA A 520 -21.96 -42.29 40.57
C ALA A 520 -21.04 -42.43 39.31
N SER A 521 -19.71 -42.71 39.30
CA SER A 521 -18.68 -42.86 40.35
C SER A 521 -17.25 -42.72 39.76
N GLN A 522 -16.25 -42.55 40.65
CA GLN A 522 -14.88 -43.13 40.68
C GLN A 522 -14.20 -43.54 39.35
N SER A 523 -12.98 -43.10 39.01
CA SER A 523 -11.68 -43.46 39.63
C SER A 523 -10.54 -43.05 38.64
N VAL A 524 -9.23 -42.90 38.90
CA VAL A 524 -8.37 -43.03 40.10
C VAL A 524 -6.98 -42.37 39.81
N GLN A 525 -6.36 -41.71 40.81
CA GLN A 525 -4.89 -41.46 40.98
C GLN A 525 -4.09 -40.86 39.76
N ALA A 526 -2.76 -40.71 39.80
CA ALA A 526 -1.94 -39.79 40.60
C ALA A 526 -0.69 -39.40 39.75
N ALA A 527 0.26 -38.52 40.11
CA ALA A 527 0.55 -37.88 41.40
C ALA A 527 1.18 -36.46 41.26
N ARG A 528 1.60 -35.91 42.40
CA ARG A 528 2.35 -34.66 42.64
C ARG A 528 3.79 -34.67 42.13
N GLY A 529 4.32 -33.48 41.86
CA GLY A 529 5.75 -33.18 41.74
C GLY A 529 5.98 -31.66 41.72
N GLU A 530 6.08 -31.04 42.91
CA GLU A 530 6.56 -29.65 43.01
C GLU A 530 8.07 -29.63 42.78
N ASP A 531 8.59 -28.59 42.14
CA ASP A 531 9.88 -28.05 42.60
C ASP A 531 9.95 -26.53 42.42
N LYS A 532 10.53 -25.85 43.41
CA LYS A 532 10.67 -24.39 43.46
C LYS A 532 12.15 -24.05 43.35
N ARG A 533 12.48 -23.06 42.50
CA ARG A 533 13.65 -22.21 42.79
C ARG A 533 13.44 -20.78 42.29
N ALA A 534 13.76 -19.83 43.16
CA ALA A 534 13.65 -18.41 42.93
C ALA A 534 14.89 -17.70 43.49
N GLU A 535 15.46 -16.81 42.69
CA GLU A 535 16.44 -15.76 43.01
C GLU A 535 16.28 -14.76 41.83
N SER A 536 15.91 -13.48 41.95
CA SER A 536 16.27 -12.42 42.93
C SER A 536 17.76 -12.09 42.87
N GLN A 537 18.25 -10.87 42.65
CA GLN A 537 17.64 -9.53 42.51
C GLN A 537 18.52 -8.62 41.62
N SER A 538 17.97 -7.54 41.07
CA SER A 538 18.32 -6.17 41.54
C SER A 538 17.53 -5.10 40.80
N SER A 539 17.26 -3.99 41.49
CA SER A 539 16.53 -2.83 40.98
C SER A 539 17.37 -1.57 41.21
N ARG A 540 17.17 -0.51 40.40
CA ARG A 540 17.52 0.85 40.82
C ARG A 540 16.83 1.92 39.96
N PHE A 541 16.24 2.91 40.66
CA PHE A 541 15.61 4.15 40.16
C PHE A 541 14.39 3.99 39.23
N GLY A 542 13.31 4.74 39.38
CA GLY A 542 12.96 5.73 40.41
C GLY A 542 11.62 6.40 40.08
N LYS A 543 10.77 6.67 41.08
CA LYS A 543 9.44 7.28 40.86
C LYS A 543 9.56 8.64 40.18
N ARG A 544 8.79 8.88 39.11
CA ARG A 544 8.50 10.23 38.61
C ARG A 544 7.02 10.35 38.24
N ALA A 545 6.41 11.46 38.64
CA ALA A 545 4.96 11.66 38.65
C ALA A 545 4.33 11.75 37.25
N SER A 546 3.03 11.47 37.18
CA SER A 546 2.21 11.51 35.97
C SER A 546 2.16 12.92 35.36
N ARG A 547 2.62 13.05 34.11
CA ARG A 547 2.26 14.18 33.25
C ARG A 547 0.98 13.84 32.50
N ARG A 548 -0.04 14.71 32.60
CA ARG A 548 -1.23 14.67 31.75
C ARG A 548 -0.80 14.83 30.29
N GLU A 549 -1.11 13.85 29.44
CA GLU A 549 -0.98 14.01 27.99
C GLU A 549 -2.19 14.78 27.42
N GLY A 550 -1.92 15.65 26.44
CA GLY A 550 -2.86 16.67 25.99
C GLY A 550 -3.88 16.18 24.95
N THR A 551 -5.15 16.43 25.22
CA THR A 551 -6.25 16.31 24.26
C THR A 551 -6.40 17.59 23.43
N SER A 552 -5.76 17.67 22.26
CA SER A 552 -6.02 18.75 21.28
C SER A 552 -6.08 18.31 19.81
N SER A 553 -6.02 17.00 19.52
CA SER A 553 -5.94 16.49 18.14
C SER A 553 -7.29 16.35 17.41
N LYS A 554 -8.43 16.48 18.11
CA LYS A 554 -9.76 16.17 17.57
C LYS A 554 -10.30 17.23 16.61
N GLU A 555 -10.13 18.51 16.93
CA GLU A 555 -10.71 19.61 16.14
C GLU A 555 -9.82 20.06 14.98
N THR A 556 -8.49 20.07 15.18
CA THR A 556 -7.53 20.39 14.10
C THR A 556 -7.67 19.50 12.86
N ALA A 557 -7.99 18.22 13.04
CA ALA A 557 -8.13 17.29 11.92
C ALA A 557 -9.37 17.57 11.06
N ALA A 558 -10.49 17.99 11.68
CA ALA A 558 -11.74 18.29 10.99
C ALA A 558 -11.66 19.61 10.20
N THR A 559 -11.03 20.65 10.79
CA THR A 559 -10.84 21.94 10.13
C THR A 559 -9.85 21.84 8.97
N GLU A 560 -8.74 21.12 9.13
CA GLU A 560 -7.81 20.83 8.03
C GLU A 560 -8.45 19.98 6.91
N ALA A 561 -9.43 19.11 7.22
CA ALA A 561 -10.13 18.33 6.21
C ALA A 561 -11.06 19.20 5.34
N ARG A 562 -11.77 20.16 5.95
CA ARG A 562 -12.62 21.13 5.21
C ARG A 562 -11.79 22.01 4.27
N ASP A 563 -10.69 22.58 4.75
CA ASP A 563 -9.78 23.41 3.95
C ASP A 563 -9.12 22.62 2.78
N LEU A 564 -8.95 21.30 2.94
CA LEU A 564 -8.48 20.43 1.85
C LEU A 564 -9.54 20.20 0.76
N VAL A 565 -10.80 20.05 1.15
CA VAL A 565 -11.93 19.86 0.23
C VAL A 565 -12.10 21.10 -0.63
N ASP A 566 -12.11 22.29 -0.02
CA ASP A 566 -12.21 23.58 -0.72
C ASP A 566 -11.09 23.79 -1.75
N LYS A 567 -9.85 23.40 -1.42
CA LYS A 567 -8.71 23.46 -2.34
C LYS A 567 -8.78 22.45 -3.48
N LEU A 568 -9.54 21.36 -3.33
CA LEU A 568 -9.74 20.33 -4.36
C LEU A 568 -10.99 20.59 -5.23
N THR A 569 -12.00 21.30 -4.71
CA THR A 569 -13.23 21.65 -5.46
C THR A 569 -13.10 22.94 -6.25
N ARG A 570 -12.48 24.00 -5.70
CA ARG A 570 -12.34 25.31 -6.38
C ARG A 570 -11.50 25.25 -7.67
N GLY A 571 -10.64 24.23 -7.81
CA GLY A 571 -9.87 23.97 -9.04
C GLY A 571 -10.68 23.43 -10.24
N ARG A 572 -12.02 23.36 -10.13
CA ARG A 572 -12.92 22.92 -11.21
C ARG A 572 -13.91 23.97 -11.72
N VAL A 573 -13.95 25.17 -11.15
CA VAL A 573 -15.06 26.14 -11.37
C VAL A 573 -14.64 27.40 -12.16
N VAL A 574 -13.35 27.51 -12.55
CA VAL A 574 -12.80 28.74 -13.16
C VAL A 574 -12.34 28.51 -14.61
N SER A 575 -13.13 27.80 -15.42
CA SER A 575 -12.82 27.58 -16.85
C SER A 575 -14.03 27.57 -17.80
N GLU A 576 -15.22 28.00 -17.38
CA GLU A 576 -16.44 27.99 -18.21
C GLU A 576 -17.09 29.38 -18.39
N ALA A 577 -16.42 30.47 -18.00
CA ALA A 577 -17.01 31.81 -18.01
C ALA A 577 -16.07 32.90 -18.54
N GLU A 578 -15.40 32.68 -19.68
CA GLU A 578 -14.76 33.78 -20.45
C GLU A 578 -14.42 33.39 -21.91
N SER A 579 -15.45 33.20 -22.75
CA SER A 579 -15.30 33.25 -24.21
C SER A 579 -16.61 33.57 -24.93
N SER A 580 -17.02 34.84 -24.94
CA SER A 580 -18.21 35.29 -25.67
C SER A 580 -17.95 36.48 -26.58
N LYS A 581 -17.57 36.16 -27.83
CA LYS A 581 -17.61 36.97 -29.06
C LYS A 581 -16.63 38.15 -29.20
N PRO A 582 -16.37 38.60 -30.45
CA PRO A 582 -16.50 37.88 -31.73
C PRO A 582 -15.20 37.16 -32.13
#